data_AF-A0A413XDK9-F1
#
_entry.id   AF-A0A413XDK9-F1
#
_cell.length_a   1.000
_cell.length_b   1.000
_cell.length_c   1.000
_cell.angle_alpha   90.00
_cell.angle_beta   90.00
_cell.angle_gamma   90.00
#
_symmetry.space_group_name_H-M   'P 1'
#
loop_
_entity.id
_entity.type
_entity.pdbx_description
1 polymer ?
#
loop_
_entity_poly.entity_id
_entity_poly.type
_entity_poly.pdbx_seq_one_letter_code
_entity_poly.pdbx_strand_id
1 'polypeptide(L)'
;MCTIGRTAGGTACKAHHRTDRTQYPLRYGQERKDYGTGGCRSSFLNATFQPKPLPSLVVEDSDGKRHNLITRENYGFLRDSFFRYAYLMEKEAVHTPGRTFGEGIARLHEEMDDLVGEGLNVNIEEQDGRLLFKLWKAHHWGKLTLYYFPMKFVEALGPELRRISITFIHELMKANGIQTVLDEDDTEYVLTWISEEVPEEVPEERKKRLRLLHSYENGRIKRLLQRVERKCYYKNLPKALDRYKARNDYERSLVSAMKEGLQFLSPKRGIMEYCYDPFYEEEPEFHPMYLYQQIRVIYDSYDMVTDYLVNCYNSHSRETYDIIPVTTLALSPETGELFRMDDYPERFFKWADKFINIII
;
A
#
# COMPACT_ATOMS: atom_id res chain seq x y z
N MET A 1 15.98 -47.35 -2.17
CA MET A 1 16.36 -48.60 -2.84
C MET A 1 15.25 -48.95 -3.83
N CYS A 2 15.39 -48.58 -5.12
CA CYS A 2 14.86 -49.24 -6.32
C CYS A 2 15.24 -48.38 -7.54
N THR A 3 15.66 -49.00 -8.62
CA THR A 3 16.32 -48.41 -9.80
C THR A 3 15.62 -48.82 -11.10
N ILE A 4 15.85 -48.02 -12.17
CA ILE A 4 15.74 -48.29 -13.64
C ILE A 4 14.32 -48.17 -14.26
N GLY A 5 14.05 -47.48 -15.39
CA GLY A 5 14.91 -46.86 -16.41
C GLY A 5 14.15 -46.08 -17.53
N ARG A 6 14.96 -45.49 -18.44
CA ARG A 6 14.74 -44.61 -19.62
C ARG A 6 13.87 -45.25 -20.74
N THR A 7 13.34 -44.63 -21.81
CA THR A 7 13.80 -43.49 -22.66
C THR A 7 12.70 -42.99 -23.64
N ALA A 8 12.77 -41.69 -23.97
CA ALA A 8 12.32 -40.86 -25.12
C ALA A 8 11.40 -41.36 -26.28
N GLY A 9 10.53 -40.45 -26.72
CA GLY A 9 9.94 -40.33 -28.06
C GLY A 9 9.26 -38.96 -28.20
N GLY A 10 9.71 -38.11 -29.14
CA GLY A 10 9.49 -36.66 -29.12
C GLY A 10 8.40 -36.06 -30.02
N THR A 11 8.46 -34.72 -30.04
CA THR A 11 7.93 -33.73 -31.01
C THR A 11 6.47 -33.26 -30.91
N ALA A 12 6.30 -32.01 -30.50
CA ALA A 12 5.39 -31.02 -31.12
C ALA A 12 5.90 -29.61 -30.70
N CYS A 13 6.64 -28.93 -31.57
CA CYS A 13 6.15 -27.93 -32.53
C CYS A 13 5.70 -26.59 -31.91
N LYS A 14 6.55 -25.57 -32.14
CA LYS A 14 6.21 -24.23 -32.64
C LYS A 14 5.02 -23.51 -32.00
N ALA A 15 5.31 -22.65 -31.02
CA ALA A 15 4.53 -21.42 -30.86
C ALA A 15 5.20 -20.32 -31.70
N HIS A 16 4.50 -19.88 -32.74
CA HIS A 16 4.88 -18.73 -33.54
C HIS A 16 4.91 -17.45 -32.69
N HIS A 17 6.04 -16.73 -32.77
CA HIS A 17 6.16 -15.28 -33.05
C HIS A 17 4.86 -14.44 -32.92
N ARG A 18 4.83 -13.24 -32.32
CA ARG A 18 5.92 -12.27 -32.07
C ARG A 18 5.39 -11.03 -31.33
N THR A 19 6.29 -10.41 -30.56
CA THR A 19 6.54 -8.96 -30.32
C THR A 19 5.43 -8.04 -29.77
N ASP A 20 5.62 -7.68 -28.49
CA ASP A 20 6.20 -6.41 -28.01
C ASP A 20 5.48 -5.07 -28.29
N ARG A 21 5.29 -4.32 -27.18
CA ARG A 21 4.98 -2.89 -27.02
C ARG A 21 3.62 -2.44 -27.59
N THR A 22 2.70 -1.87 -26.82
CA THR A 22 2.87 -0.62 -26.06
C THR A 22 1.75 -0.42 -25.04
N GLN A 23 2.16 0.05 -23.86
CA GLN A 23 1.44 0.96 -22.97
C GLN A 23 0.24 0.42 -22.17
N TYR A 24 0.52 0.22 -20.88
CA TYR A 24 -0.38 0.52 -19.77
C TYR A 24 -1.15 1.82 -20.01
N PRO A 25 -2.46 1.82 -19.71
CA PRO A 25 -2.95 2.73 -18.68
C PRO A 25 -3.90 2.04 -17.68
N LEU A 26 -3.85 2.51 -16.44
CA LEU A 26 -4.97 2.72 -15.50
C LEU A 26 -6.21 1.83 -15.73
N ARG A 27 -6.44 0.83 -14.85
CA ARG A 27 -7.79 0.25 -14.70
C ARG A 27 -8.64 1.17 -13.83
N TYR A 28 -8.95 2.35 -14.37
CA TYR A 28 -10.20 3.03 -14.06
C TYR A 28 -11.27 2.35 -14.93
N GLY A 29 -12.34 1.85 -14.29
CA GLY A 29 -13.53 1.36 -14.98
C GLY A 29 -13.38 -0.01 -15.66
N GLN A 30 -13.84 -1.06 -14.99
CA GLN A 30 -14.50 -2.14 -15.71
C GLN A 30 -15.60 -2.74 -14.85
N GLU A 31 -16.84 -2.55 -15.31
CA GLU A 31 -17.98 -3.39 -14.97
C GLU A 31 -17.57 -4.86 -15.03
N ARG A 32 -18.00 -5.63 -14.02
CA ARG A 32 -17.89 -7.08 -14.02
C ARG A 32 -18.47 -7.61 -15.34
N LYS A 33 -17.64 -8.30 -16.14
CA LYS A 33 -18.13 -9.18 -17.20
C LYS A 33 -18.19 -10.59 -16.64
N ASP A 34 -19.41 -11.07 -16.49
CA ASP A 34 -19.76 -12.44 -16.11
C ASP A 34 -19.05 -13.47 -16.99
N TYR A 35 -18.42 -14.44 -16.34
CA TYR A 35 -18.00 -15.69 -16.96
C TYR A 35 -18.93 -16.81 -16.49
N GLY A 36 -19.96 -17.09 -17.29
CA GLY A 36 -20.83 -18.25 -17.10
C GLY A 36 -21.27 -18.85 -18.42
N THR A 37 -20.52 -19.81 -18.96
CA THR A 37 -21.03 -20.78 -19.96
C THR A 37 -20.13 -22.02 -19.94
N GLY A 38 -20.59 -23.25 -19.76
CA GLY A 38 -21.93 -23.78 -19.55
C GLY A 38 -21.85 -25.28 -19.18
N GLY A 39 -22.89 -25.79 -18.51
CA GLY A 39 -23.04 -27.19 -18.14
C GLY A 39 -24.36 -27.39 -17.41
N CYS A 40 -25.23 -28.22 -17.94
CA CYS A 40 -26.68 -28.17 -17.75
C CYS A 40 -27.21 -28.78 -16.43
N ARG A 41 -28.41 -28.30 -16.04
CA ARG A 41 -29.43 -28.88 -15.12
C ARG A 41 -29.31 -28.58 -13.63
N SER A 42 -30.12 -27.63 -13.15
CA SER A 42 -30.74 -27.70 -11.83
C SER A 42 -31.97 -26.80 -11.71
N SER A 43 -33.07 -27.38 -11.25
CA SER A 43 -34.40 -26.81 -11.06
C SER A 43 -34.52 -25.84 -9.86
N PHE A 44 -33.41 -25.26 -9.37
CA PHE A 44 -33.42 -24.34 -8.21
C PHE A 44 -33.57 -22.85 -8.58
N LEU A 45 -33.45 -22.50 -9.87
CA LEU A 45 -33.41 -21.11 -10.34
C LEU A 45 -34.78 -20.40 -10.48
N ASN A 46 -35.87 -21.02 -10.03
CA ASN A 46 -37.20 -20.38 -9.98
C ASN A 46 -37.52 -19.76 -8.60
N ALA A 47 -36.56 -19.71 -7.68
CA ALA A 47 -36.73 -18.92 -6.47
C ALA A 47 -36.47 -17.46 -6.79
N THR A 48 -37.53 -16.64 -6.79
CA THR A 48 -37.40 -15.18 -6.70
C THR A 48 -36.53 -14.89 -5.47
N PHE A 49 -35.30 -14.42 -5.67
CA PHE A 49 -34.46 -13.98 -4.56
C PHE A 49 -35.20 -12.85 -3.85
N GLN A 50 -35.75 -13.16 -2.67
CA GLN A 50 -36.16 -12.13 -1.74
C GLN A 50 -34.91 -11.28 -1.44
N PRO A 51 -35.02 -9.94 -1.37
CA PRO A 51 -33.91 -9.12 -0.91
C PRO A 51 -33.41 -9.72 0.40
N LYS A 52 -32.17 -10.21 0.42
CA LYS A 52 -31.58 -10.66 1.67
C LYS A 52 -31.61 -9.44 2.60
N PRO A 53 -32.20 -9.55 3.80
CA PRO A 53 -31.97 -8.55 4.83
C PRO A 53 -30.46 -8.38 4.95
N LEU A 54 -29.98 -7.13 5.04
CA LEU A 54 -28.60 -6.87 5.40
C LEU A 54 -28.24 -7.82 6.56
N PRO A 55 -27.19 -8.65 6.44
CA PRO A 55 -26.73 -9.42 7.57
C PRO A 55 -26.55 -8.45 8.74
N SER A 56 -27.02 -8.84 9.91
CA SER A 56 -26.95 -7.99 11.10
C SER A 56 -25.52 -7.47 11.23
N LEU A 57 -25.34 -6.15 11.10
CA LEU A 57 -24.04 -5.48 11.19
C LEU A 57 -23.66 -5.46 12.67
N VAL A 58 -23.15 -6.60 13.12
CA VAL A 58 -22.89 -6.91 14.53
C VAL A 58 -21.39 -6.90 14.73
N VAL A 59 -20.91 -5.98 15.56
CA VAL A 59 -19.49 -5.88 15.92
C VAL A 59 -19.30 -6.48 17.31
N GLU A 60 -18.25 -7.26 17.47
CA GLU A 60 -17.86 -7.84 18.75
C GLU A 60 -16.85 -6.90 19.44
N ASP A 61 -17.13 -6.45 20.66
CA ASP A 61 -16.19 -5.62 21.40
C ASP A 61 -15.02 -6.44 21.97
N SER A 62 -14.05 -5.75 22.56
CA SER A 62 -12.88 -6.37 23.20
C SER A 62 -13.21 -7.31 24.38
N ASP A 63 -14.45 -7.30 24.88
CA ASP A 63 -14.96 -8.20 25.91
C ASP A 63 -15.74 -9.41 25.31
N GLY A 64 -15.77 -9.55 23.98
CA GLY A 64 -16.48 -10.62 23.28
C GLY A 64 -17.99 -10.38 23.14
N LYS A 65 -18.47 -9.15 23.41
CA LYS A 65 -19.89 -8.81 23.37
C LYS A 65 -20.27 -8.26 22.01
N ARG A 66 -21.28 -8.90 21.42
CA ARG A 66 -21.86 -8.54 20.13
C ARG A 66 -22.83 -7.37 20.24
N HIS A 67 -22.56 -6.29 19.52
CA HIS A 67 -23.38 -5.09 19.43
C HIS A 67 -23.96 -4.94 18.03
N ASN A 68 -25.29 -4.83 17.92
CA ASN A 68 -25.94 -4.51 16.65
C ASN A 68 -25.74 -3.01 16.35
N LEU A 69 -25.20 -2.69 15.18
CA LEU A 69 -24.99 -1.32 14.71
C LEU A 69 -26.17 -0.76 13.93
N ILE A 70 -27.11 -1.62 13.51
CA ILE A 70 -28.36 -1.21 12.87
C ILE A 70 -29.32 -0.70 13.97
N THR A 71 -29.05 0.51 14.44
CA THR A 71 -29.78 1.18 15.52
C THR A 71 -30.41 2.48 15.04
N ARG A 72 -31.35 3.01 15.84
CA ARG A 72 -31.97 4.31 15.56
C ARG A 72 -30.95 5.44 15.63
N GLU A 73 -30.01 5.33 16.57
CA GLU A 73 -28.96 6.31 16.83
C GLU A 73 -27.99 6.39 15.65
N ASN A 74 -27.50 5.25 15.15
CA ASN A 74 -26.60 5.20 14.00
C ASN A 74 -27.29 5.64 12.70
N TYR A 75 -28.54 5.22 12.49
CA TYR A 75 -29.33 5.70 11.37
C TYR A 75 -29.51 7.24 11.43
N GLY A 76 -29.86 7.78 12.60
CA GLY A 76 -30.01 9.23 12.80
C GLY A 76 -28.71 9.98 12.55
N PHE A 77 -27.58 9.46 13.05
CA PHE A 77 -26.26 10.05 12.85
C PHE A 77 -25.86 10.11 11.38
N LEU A 78 -26.03 9.01 10.63
CA LEU A 78 -25.78 8.97 9.20
C LEU A 78 -26.70 9.95 8.45
N ARG A 79 -28.00 9.92 8.73
CA ARG A 79 -28.97 10.83 8.10
C ARG A 79 -28.59 12.30 8.29
N ASP A 80 -28.26 12.68 9.52
CA ASP A 80 -27.94 14.06 9.85
C ASP A 80 -26.58 14.47 9.23
N SER A 81 -25.62 13.53 9.13
CA SER A 81 -24.37 13.71 8.39
C SER A 81 -24.60 13.91 6.89
N PHE A 82 -25.52 13.17 6.29
CA PHE A 82 -25.91 13.30 4.88
C PHE A 82 -26.47 14.69 4.58
N PHE A 83 -27.47 15.14 5.35
CA PHE A 83 -28.03 16.48 5.18
C PHE A 83 -27.00 17.58 5.46
N ARG A 84 -26.13 17.38 6.45
CA ARG A 84 -25.05 18.32 6.75
C ARG A 84 -24.11 18.47 5.55
N TYR A 85 -23.70 17.36 4.95
CA TYR A 85 -22.77 17.38 3.82
C TYR A 85 -23.45 17.95 2.56
N ALA A 86 -24.71 17.60 2.30
CA ALA A 86 -25.48 18.19 1.20
C ALA A 86 -25.62 19.72 1.34
N TYR A 87 -25.88 20.20 2.56
CA TYR A 87 -25.89 21.63 2.86
C TYR A 87 -24.55 22.30 2.54
N LEU A 88 -23.42 21.68 2.90
CA LEU A 88 -22.08 22.20 2.56
C LEU A 88 -21.83 22.21 1.05
N MET A 89 -22.43 21.28 0.30
CA MET A 89 -22.36 21.23 -1.15
C MET A 89 -23.35 22.17 -1.86
N GLU A 90 -24.20 22.88 -1.10
CA GLU A 90 -25.28 23.73 -1.62
C GLU A 90 -26.25 22.96 -2.54
N LYS A 91 -26.46 21.67 -2.26
CA LYS A 91 -27.37 20.79 -3.00
C LYS A 91 -28.64 20.53 -2.19
N GLU A 92 -29.78 20.51 -2.86
CA GLU A 92 -31.02 20.02 -2.27
C GLU A 92 -30.88 18.50 -2.06
N ALA A 93 -31.08 18.06 -0.83
CA ALA A 93 -31.06 16.64 -0.46
C ALA A 93 -32.42 16.24 0.07
N VAL A 94 -32.88 15.05 -0.35
CA VAL A 94 -34.12 14.44 0.11
C VAL A 94 -33.78 13.02 0.54
N HIS A 95 -34.18 12.64 1.75
CA HIS A 95 -34.06 11.27 2.23
C HIS A 95 -35.44 10.67 2.47
N THR A 96 -35.69 9.48 1.92
CA THR A 96 -36.92 8.73 2.21
C THR A 96 -36.62 7.53 3.12
N PRO A 97 -37.09 7.54 4.38
CA PRO A 97 -36.83 6.45 5.32
C PRO A 97 -37.27 5.07 4.78
N GLY A 98 -36.46 4.04 5.07
CA GLY A 98 -36.80 2.65 4.79
C GLY A 98 -37.86 2.08 5.76
N ARG A 99 -38.35 0.87 5.50
CA ARG A 99 -39.27 0.15 6.42
C ARG A 99 -38.54 -0.31 7.68
N THR A 100 -37.23 -0.50 7.58
CA THR A 100 -36.32 -0.83 8.69
C THR A 100 -35.16 0.16 8.72
N PHE A 101 -34.44 0.25 9.85
CA PHE A 101 -33.22 1.06 9.92
C PHE A 101 -32.15 0.55 8.94
N GLY A 102 -32.05 -0.76 8.72
CA GLY A 102 -31.11 -1.33 7.74
C GLY A 102 -31.42 -0.87 6.32
N GLU A 103 -32.70 -0.91 5.91
CA GLU A 103 -33.12 -0.35 4.61
C GLU A 103 -32.86 1.16 4.52
N GLY A 104 -33.05 1.90 5.61
CA GLY A 104 -32.74 3.33 5.67
C GLY A 104 -31.25 3.62 5.50
N ILE A 105 -30.38 2.82 6.13
CA ILE A 105 -28.92 2.93 6.02
C ILE A 105 -28.45 2.60 4.59
N ALA A 106 -28.99 1.55 3.96
CA ALA A 106 -28.68 1.22 2.58
C ALA A 106 -29.03 2.37 1.62
N ARG A 107 -30.24 2.95 1.77
CA ARG A 107 -30.64 4.12 0.97
C ARG A 107 -29.76 5.33 1.22
N LEU A 108 -29.38 5.59 2.47
CA LEU A 108 -28.47 6.69 2.81
C LEU A 108 -27.09 6.52 2.15
N HIS A 109 -26.61 5.29 1.97
CA HIS A 109 -25.39 5.01 1.21
C HIS A 109 -25.56 5.37 -0.27
N GLU A 110 -26.61 4.87 -0.93
CA GLU A 110 -26.92 5.19 -2.33
C GLU A 110 -27.11 6.70 -2.56
N GLU A 111 -27.90 7.36 -1.71
CA GLU A 111 -28.16 8.80 -1.78
C GLU A 111 -26.88 9.63 -1.56
N MET A 112 -25.99 9.18 -0.68
CA MET A 112 -24.69 9.83 -0.47
C MET A 112 -23.76 9.65 -1.67
N ASP A 113 -23.72 8.46 -2.27
CA ASP A 113 -22.94 8.17 -3.49
C ASP A 113 -23.39 9.07 -4.65
N ASP A 114 -24.71 9.17 -4.85
CA ASP A 114 -25.31 10.09 -5.83
C ASP A 114 -25.01 11.57 -5.52
N LEU A 115 -25.03 11.96 -4.25
CA LEU A 115 -24.76 13.33 -3.81
C LEU A 115 -23.32 13.76 -4.13
N VAL A 116 -22.34 12.89 -3.84
CA VAL A 116 -20.92 13.19 -4.08
C VAL A 116 -20.57 13.11 -5.57
N GLY A 117 -21.22 12.21 -6.30
CA GLY A 117 -21.11 12.07 -7.75
C GLY A 117 -19.80 11.44 -8.23
N GLU A 118 -19.63 11.43 -9.55
CA GLU A 118 -18.51 10.72 -10.19
C GLU A 118 -17.14 11.20 -9.71
N GLY A 119 -16.32 10.26 -9.25
CA GLY A 119 -14.91 10.50 -8.89
C GLY A 119 -14.65 10.78 -7.41
N LEU A 120 -15.65 10.64 -6.54
CA LEU A 120 -15.49 10.52 -5.08
C LEU A 120 -16.30 9.32 -4.61
N ASN A 121 -15.70 8.42 -3.84
CA ASN A 121 -16.38 7.20 -3.39
C ASN A 121 -16.84 7.34 -1.93
N VAL A 122 -17.83 6.56 -1.54
CA VAL A 122 -18.34 6.50 -0.17
C VAL A 122 -18.39 5.08 0.38
N ASN A 123 -17.86 4.91 1.60
CA ASN A 123 -18.07 3.74 2.43
C ASN A 123 -18.87 4.10 3.68
N ILE A 124 -19.50 3.12 4.32
CA ILE A 124 -19.99 3.23 5.70
C ILE A 124 -19.07 2.42 6.59
N GLU A 125 -18.48 3.07 7.57
CA GLU A 125 -17.52 2.47 8.50
C GLU A 125 -18.01 2.59 9.93
N GLU A 126 -17.56 1.66 10.76
CA GLU A 126 -17.72 1.73 12.20
C GLU A 126 -16.50 2.42 12.83
N GLN A 127 -16.77 3.35 13.73
CA GLN A 127 -15.76 3.98 14.58
C GLN A 127 -16.36 4.23 15.97
N ASP A 128 -15.76 3.65 17.01
CA ASP A 128 -16.15 3.82 18.42
C ASP A 128 -17.65 3.53 18.70
N GLY A 129 -18.17 2.46 18.09
CA GLY A 129 -19.57 2.02 18.15
C GLY A 129 -20.53 2.79 17.26
N ARG A 130 -20.02 3.66 16.39
CA ARG A 130 -20.82 4.57 15.56
C ARG A 130 -20.61 4.32 14.07
N LEU A 131 -21.70 4.28 13.32
CA LEU A 131 -21.63 4.26 11.85
C LEU A 131 -21.43 5.68 11.32
N LEU A 132 -20.47 5.85 10.42
CA LEU A 132 -20.20 7.11 9.73
C LEU A 132 -19.98 6.88 8.23
N PHE A 133 -20.18 7.94 7.43
CA PHE A 133 -19.74 7.92 6.05
C PHE A 133 -18.25 8.22 5.97
N LYS A 134 -17.53 7.41 5.21
CA LYS A 134 -16.14 7.65 4.84
C LYS A 134 -16.08 7.99 3.36
N LEU A 135 -15.85 9.26 3.05
CA LEU A 135 -15.55 9.68 1.69
C LEU A 135 -14.08 9.37 1.39
N TRP A 136 -13.79 8.87 0.20
CA TRP A 136 -12.43 8.51 -0.17
C TRP A 136 -12.15 8.68 -1.66
N LYS A 137 -10.91 9.06 -1.98
CA LYS A 137 -10.42 9.20 -3.35
C LYS A 137 -8.95 8.81 -3.45
N ALA A 138 -8.65 7.90 -4.36
CA ALA A 138 -7.30 7.44 -4.62
C ALA A 138 -6.46 8.51 -5.33
N HIS A 139 -5.19 8.62 -4.91
CA HIS A 139 -4.17 9.42 -5.58
C HIS A 139 -3.71 8.76 -6.88
N HIS A 140 -3.08 9.56 -7.74
CA HIS A 140 -2.44 9.02 -8.94
C HIS A 140 -1.15 8.31 -8.53
N TRP A 141 -1.25 6.99 -8.41
CA TRP A 141 -0.14 6.09 -8.11
C TRP A 141 0.36 5.41 -9.40
N GLY A 142 1.67 5.34 -9.58
CA GLY A 142 2.27 4.60 -10.69
C GLY A 142 1.97 3.11 -10.55
N LYS A 143 1.24 2.52 -11.50
CA LYS A 143 0.89 1.09 -11.45
C LYS A 143 2.15 0.21 -11.37
N LEU A 144 2.26 -0.59 -10.31
CA LEU A 144 3.35 -1.53 -10.05
C LEU A 144 4.73 -0.89 -9.80
N THR A 145 4.79 0.21 -9.03
CA THR A 145 6.06 0.84 -8.64
C THR A 145 6.37 0.56 -7.17
N LEU A 146 7.46 -0.17 -6.91
CA LEU A 146 8.01 -0.34 -5.57
C LEU A 146 9.00 0.80 -5.29
N TYR A 147 8.73 1.56 -4.23
CA TYR A 147 9.56 2.68 -3.77
C TYR A 147 10.53 2.21 -2.69
N TYR A 148 11.52 1.44 -3.12
CA TYR A 148 12.58 0.96 -2.24
C TYR A 148 13.75 1.95 -2.23
N PHE A 149 14.08 2.45 -1.03
CA PHE A 149 15.19 3.37 -0.82
C PHE A 149 16.44 2.58 -0.38
N PRO A 150 17.38 2.25 -1.28
CA PRO A 150 18.57 1.48 -0.91
C PRO A 150 19.53 2.29 -0.06
N MET A 151 20.14 1.67 0.95
CA MET A 151 21.13 2.30 1.83
C MET A 151 22.58 1.99 1.46
N LYS A 152 22.85 1.06 0.53
CA LYS A 152 24.21 0.67 0.13
C LYS A 152 25.03 1.84 -0.41
N PHE A 153 24.42 2.81 -1.11
CA PHE A 153 25.13 3.96 -1.69
C PHE A 153 25.92 4.75 -0.64
N VAL A 154 25.47 4.79 0.62
CA VAL A 154 26.15 5.54 1.67
C VAL A 154 27.53 4.99 2.01
N GLU A 155 27.81 3.72 1.67
CA GLU A 155 29.12 3.09 1.85
C GLU A 155 30.20 3.68 0.93
N ALA A 156 29.80 4.23 -0.23
CA ALA A 156 30.69 4.89 -1.17
C ALA A 156 30.91 6.38 -0.84
N LEU A 157 30.06 6.97 0.00
CA LEU A 157 30.13 8.39 0.34
C LEU A 157 31.26 8.70 1.33
N GLY A 158 31.82 9.91 1.20
CA GLY A 158 32.71 10.48 2.21
C GLY A 158 32.01 10.68 3.57
N PRO A 159 32.76 10.78 4.69
CA PRO A 159 32.18 10.76 6.05
C PRO A 159 31.11 11.83 6.33
N GLU A 160 31.27 13.03 5.76
CA GLU A 160 30.33 14.13 5.94
C GLU A 160 29.02 13.87 5.20
N LEU A 161 29.08 13.60 3.89
CA LEU A 161 27.89 13.33 3.08
C LEU A 161 27.17 12.06 3.54
N ARG A 162 27.91 11.03 3.97
CA ARG A 162 27.33 9.83 4.59
C ARG A 162 26.44 10.17 5.78
N ARG A 163 26.90 11.05 6.68
CA ARG A 163 26.11 11.48 7.85
C ARG A 163 24.92 12.34 7.45
N ILE A 164 25.08 13.20 6.44
CA ILE A 164 24.00 14.01 5.88
C ILE A 164 22.91 13.09 5.30
N SER A 165 23.27 12.15 4.42
CA SER A 165 22.34 11.20 3.80
C SER A 165 21.64 10.31 4.82
N ILE A 166 22.36 9.78 5.82
CA ILE A 166 21.72 8.99 6.90
C ILE A 166 20.73 9.86 7.68
N THR A 167 21.08 11.11 7.99
CA THR A 167 20.16 12.03 8.69
C THR A 167 18.93 12.33 7.85
N PHE A 168 19.11 12.58 6.55
CA PHE A 168 18.01 12.85 5.63
C PHE A 168 17.02 11.67 5.56
N ILE A 169 17.52 10.45 5.34
CA ILE A 169 16.66 9.26 5.28
C ILE A 169 15.99 8.99 6.63
N HIS A 170 16.72 9.15 7.73
CA HIS A 170 16.16 9.02 9.07
C HIS A 170 14.98 9.97 9.30
N GLU A 171 15.14 11.26 8.99
CA GLU A 171 14.09 12.26 9.14
C GLU A 171 12.92 11.98 8.19
N LEU A 172 13.20 11.57 6.95
CA LEU A 172 12.19 11.19 5.96
C LEU A 172 11.33 10.04 6.48
N MET A 173 11.97 8.99 7.00
CA MET A 173 11.30 7.83 7.58
C MET A 173 10.38 8.24 8.73
N LYS A 174 10.89 9.02 9.68
CA LYS A 174 10.11 9.45 10.85
C LYS A 174 8.94 10.35 10.47
N ALA A 175 9.15 11.25 9.51
CA ALA A 175 8.11 12.17 9.05
C ALA A 175 7.00 11.48 8.23
N ASN A 176 7.30 10.33 7.62
CA ASN A 176 6.40 9.65 6.69
C ASN A 176 5.88 8.30 7.18
N GLY A 177 6.35 7.80 8.32
CA GLY A 177 6.04 6.45 8.81
C GLY A 177 6.72 5.33 8.04
N ILE A 178 7.73 5.62 7.21
CA ILE A 178 8.42 4.62 6.39
C ILE A 178 9.34 3.78 7.28
N GLN A 179 9.24 2.46 7.16
CA GLN A 179 10.04 1.51 7.92
C GLN A 179 11.23 0.98 7.10
N THR A 180 12.18 0.33 7.78
CA THR A 180 13.18 -0.48 7.08
C THR A 180 12.65 -1.89 6.90
N VAL A 181 13.25 -2.62 5.98
CA VAL A 181 13.01 -4.04 5.76
C VAL A 181 13.27 -4.92 6.99
N LEU A 182 13.95 -4.43 8.05
CA LEU A 182 14.25 -5.26 9.23
C LEU A 182 13.06 -5.52 10.14
N ASP A 183 12.05 -4.66 10.11
CA ASP A 183 10.93 -4.66 11.06
C ASP A 183 9.68 -5.39 10.49
N GLU A 184 9.81 -6.07 9.34
CA GLU A 184 8.68 -6.60 8.56
C GLU A 184 8.66 -8.14 8.50
N ASP A 185 7.49 -8.74 8.73
CA ASP A 185 7.30 -10.21 8.74
C ASP A 185 7.68 -10.86 7.40
N ASP A 186 7.40 -10.18 6.28
CA ASP A 186 7.75 -10.67 4.95
C ASP A 186 9.26 -10.89 4.77
N THR A 187 10.07 -10.13 5.51
CA THR A 187 11.52 -10.24 5.47
C THR A 187 11.99 -11.44 6.28
N GLU A 188 11.37 -11.76 7.42
CA GLU A 188 11.69 -12.98 8.16
C GLU A 188 11.42 -14.24 7.32
N TYR A 189 10.31 -14.27 6.58
CA TYR A 189 10.02 -15.34 5.62
C TYR A 189 11.07 -15.43 4.51
N VAL A 190 11.43 -14.29 3.90
CA VAL A 190 12.47 -14.26 2.86
C VAL A 190 13.83 -14.73 3.38
N LEU A 191 14.23 -14.32 4.58
CA LEU A 191 15.49 -14.78 5.19
C LEU A 191 15.46 -16.27 5.49
N THR A 192 14.30 -16.80 5.90
CA THR A 192 14.10 -18.24 6.10
C THR A 192 14.29 -19.00 4.79
N TRP A 193 13.67 -18.57 3.70
CA TRP A 193 13.86 -19.21 2.38
C TRP A 193 15.31 -19.11 1.87
N ILE A 194 15.96 -17.96 2.10
CA ILE A 194 17.38 -17.79 1.76
C ILE A 194 18.28 -18.71 2.59
N SER A 195 17.85 -19.12 3.78
CA SER A 195 18.60 -20.05 4.64
C SER A 195 18.53 -21.50 4.16
N GLU A 196 17.52 -21.86 3.37
CA GLU A 196 17.31 -23.23 2.89
C GLU A 196 18.48 -23.72 2.02
N GLU A 197 18.70 -25.04 2.00
CA GLU A 197 19.74 -25.64 1.18
C GLU A 197 19.28 -25.73 -0.28
N VAL A 198 20.06 -25.15 -1.18
CA VAL A 198 19.80 -25.19 -2.62
C VAL A 198 20.55 -26.38 -3.22
N PRO A 199 19.86 -27.38 -3.80
CA PRO A 199 20.51 -28.53 -4.43
C PRO A 199 21.42 -28.08 -5.57
N GLU A 200 22.59 -28.72 -5.68
CA GLU A 200 23.57 -28.47 -6.76
C GLU A 200 24.13 -27.03 -6.81
N GLU A 201 23.94 -26.22 -5.75
CA GLU A 201 24.47 -24.86 -5.67
C GLU A 201 26.00 -24.86 -5.67
N VAL A 202 26.58 -23.99 -6.50
CA VAL A 202 28.03 -23.82 -6.61
C VAL A 202 28.59 -23.32 -5.27
N PRO A 203 29.70 -23.90 -4.74
CA PRO A 203 30.23 -23.52 -3.41
C PRO A 203 30.48 -22.01 -3.23
N GLU A 204 30.91 -21.31 -4.27
CA GLU A 204 31.11 -19.87 -4.28
C GLU A 204 29.80 -19.08 -4.11
N GLU A 205 28.72 -19.54 -4.73
CA GLU A 205 27.38 -18.96 -4.63
C GLU A 205 26.80 -19.21 -3.24
N ARG A 206 26.89 -20.46 -2.74
CA ARG A 206 26.55 -20.81 -1.36
C ARG A 206 27.25 -19.90 -0.36
N LYS A 207 28.56 -19.68 -0.54
CA LYS A 207 29.35 -18.80 0.32
C LYS A 207 28.92 -17.33 0.21
N LYS A 208 28.47 -16.84 -0.95
CA LYS A 208 27.94 -15.48 -1.11
C LYS A 208 26.58 -15.35 -0.42
N ARG A 209 25.67 -16.29 -0.65
CA ARG A 209 24.33 -16.37 -0.04
C ARG A 209 24.42 -16.38 1.48
N LEU A 210 25.17 -17.31 2.08
CA LEU A 210 25.33 -17.39 3.54
C LEU A 210 25.99 -16.15 4.15
N ARG A 211 26.93 -15.50 3.43
CA ARG A 211 27.52 -14.22 3.89
C ARG A 211 26.50 -13.09 3.88
N LEU A 212 25.61 -13.04 2.89
CA LEU A 212 24.53 -12.07 2.82
C LEU A 212 23.53 -12.29 3.96
N LEU A 213 23.06 -13.52 4.13
CA LEU A 213 22.17 -13.93 5.23
C LEU A 213 22.73 -13.50 6.58
N HIS A 214 23.97 -13.90 6.89
CA HIS A 214 24.62 -13.51 8.14
C HIS A 214 24.73 -11.97 8.31
N SER A 215 24.90 -11.24 7.20
CA SER A 215 25.00 -9.79 7.22
C SER A 215 23.66 -9.11 7.56
N TYR A 216 22.55 -9.67 7.09
CA TYR A 216 21.18 -9.25 7.43
C TYR A 216 20.78 -9.66 8.85
N GLU A 217 21.17 -10.83 9.32
CA GLU A 217 20.80 -11.32 10.65
C GLU A 217 21.59 -10.63 11.77
N ASN A 218 22.91 -10.45 11.59
CA ASN A 218 23.82 -10.05 12.68
C ASN A 218 25.01 -9.20 12.24
N GLY A 219 25.15 -8.89 10.95
CA GLY A 219 26.36 -8.28 10.40
C GLY A 219 26.24 -6.80 10.04
N ARG A 220 26.92 -6.42 8.95
CA ARG A 220 27.08 -5.01 8.57
C ARG A 220 25.77 -4.39 8.10
N ILE A 221 24.94 -5.15 7.39
CA ILE A 221 23.68 -4.68 6.79
C ILE A 221 22.71 -4.31 7.91
N LYS A 222 22.48 -5.24 8.85
CA LYS A 222 21.64 -4.98 10.03
C LYS A 222 22.07 -3.72 10.78
N ARG A 223 23.37 -3.61 11.07
CA ARG A 223 23.91 -2.44 11.79
C ARG A 223 23.77 -1.13 11.01
N LEU A 224 23.80 -1.17 9.68
CA LEU A 224 23.58 0.00 8.84
C LEU A 224 22.12 0.43 8.89
N LEU A 225 21.17 -0.48 8.64
CA LEU A 225 19.74 -0.19 8.66
C LEU A 225 19.28 0.28 10.04
N GLN A 226 19.69 -0.40 11.12
CA GLN A 226 19.44 0.05 12.50
C GLN A 226 20.06 1.42 12.81
N ARG A 227 21.17 1.77 12.18
CA ARG A 227 21.77 3.09 12.33
C ARG A 227 20.92 4.16 11.64
N VAL A 228 20.37 3.86 10.46
CA VAL A 228 19.46 4.74 9.74
C VAL A 228 18.19 4.98 10.54
N GLU A 229 17.60 3.95 11.14
CA GLU A 229 16.41 4.08 12.01
C GLU A 229 16.64 4.97 13.23
N ARG A 230 17.86 5.02 13.77
CA ARG A 230 18.15 5.57 15.11
C ARG A 230 18.97 6.85 15.13
N LYS A 231 19.67 7.20 14.05
CA LYS A 231 20.66 8.28 14.06
C LYS A 231 20.26 9.47 13.20
N CYS A 232 19.96 10.58 13.87
CA CYS A 232 20.05 11.93 13.32
C CYS A 232 21.41 12.53 13.70
N TYR A 233 22.28 12.84 12.74
CA TYR A 233 23.60 13.44 12.98
C TYR A 233 23.57 14.98 12.97
N TYR A 234 22.59 15.58 12.31
CA TYR A 234 22.50 17.03 12.12
C TYR A 234 21.16 17.55 12.60
N LYS A 235 21.15 18.38 13.65
CA LYS A 235 19.93 19.06 14.13
C LYS A 235 19.35 20.06 13.12
N ASN A 236 20.18 20.59 12.23
CA ASN A 236 19.76 21.51 11.17
C ASN A 236 20.31 20.98 9.83
N LEU A 237 19.58 20.01 9.29
CA LEU A 237 19.90 19.36 8.02
C LEU A 237 19.91 20.35 6.83
N PRO A 238 18.97 21.30 6.67
CA PRO A 238 19.03 22.28 5.59
C PRO A 238 20.36 23.04 5.55
N LYS A 239 20.81 23.52 6.72
CA LYS A 239 22.09 24.23 6.84
C LYS A 239 23.31 23.35 6.56
N ALA A 240 23.24 22.05 6.89
CA ALA A 240 24.30 21.11 6.55
C ALA A 240 24.38 20.89 5.04
N LEU A 241 23.23 20.72 4.37
CA LEU A 241 23.14 20.61 2.91
C LEU A 241 23.63 21.87 2.19
N ASP A 242 23.36 23.06 2.73
CA ASP A 242 23.82 24.33 2.14
C ASP A 242 25.31 24.56 2.25
N ARG A 243 25.94 24.05 3.32
CA ARG A 243 27.39 24.19 3.54
C ARG A 243 28.20 23.14 2.80
N TYR A 244 27.59 22.02 2.47
CA TYR A 244 28.28 20.90 1.85
C TYR A 244 28.77 21.26 0.44
N LYS A 245 30.05 21.01 0.17
CA LYS A 245 30.69 21.24 -1.14
C LYS A 245 30.90 19.92 -1.86
N ALA A 246 30.05 19.66 -2.85
CA ALA A 246 30.11 18.47 -3.68
C ALA A 246 31.39 18.43 -4.53
N ARG A 247 32.03 17.25 -4.56
CA ARG A 247 33.32 17.00 -5.23
C ARG A 247 33.17 16.54 -6.67
N ASN A 248 32.01 15.97 -7.02
CA ASN A 248 31.71 15.43 -8.34
C ASN A 248 30.22 15.62 -8.68
N ASP A 249 29.83 15.29 -9.91
CA ASP A 249 28.44 15.41 -10.39
C ASP A 249 27.44 14.53 -9.65
N TYR A 250 27.90 13.35 -9.19
CA TYR A 250 27.08 12.45 -8.40
C TYR A 250 26.69 13.08 -7.04
N GLU A 251 27.67 13.58 -6.28
CA GLU A 251 27.42 14.26 -5.01
C GLU A 251 26.58 15.53 -5.21
N ARG A 252 26.78 16.27 -6.31
CA ARG A 252 25.93 17.43 -6.67
C ARG A 252 24.48 17.02 -6.86
N SER A 253 24.24 15.95 -7.61
CA SER A 253 22.90 15.44 -7.91
C SER A 253 22.19 14.94 -6.66
N LEU A 254 22.90 14.18 -5.82
CA LEU A 254 22.41 13.67 -4.55
C LEU A 254 22.04 14.80 -3.58
N VAL A 255 22.90 15.81 -3.44
CA VAL A 255 22.64 16.97 -2.56
C VAL A 255 21.46 17.80 -3.09
N SER A 256 21.37 18.01 -4.41
CA SER A 256 20.22 18.70 -5.01
C SER A 256 18.91 17.97 -4.73
N ALA A 257 18.89 16.64 -4.91
CA ALA A 257 17.71 15.83 -4.66
C ALA A 257 17.33 15.82 -3.17
N MET A 258 18.28 15.79 -2.24
CA MET A 258 18.00 15.93 -0.80
C MET A 258 17.43 17.32 -0.45
N LYS A 259 17.93 18.39 -1.08
CA LYS A 259 17.39 19.75 -0.89
C LYS A 259 15.94 19.86 -1.36
N GLU A 260 15.63 19.31 -2.53
CA GLU A 260 14.25 19.22 -3.03
C GLU A 260 13.37 18.39 -2.09
N GLY A 261 13.94 17.35 -1.49
CA GLY A 261 13.25 16.44 -0.57
C GLY A 261 12.99 17.00 0.82
N LEU A 262 13.57 18.15 1.19
CA LEU A 262 13.36 18.77 2.50
C LEU A 262 11.88 19.04 2.81
N GLN A 263 11.06 19.26 1.78
CA GLN A 263 9.62 19.48 1.92
C GLN A 263 8.86 18.26 2.48
N PHE A 264 9.44 17.05 2.38
CA PHE A 264 8.83 15.79 2.85
C PHE A 264 9.27 15.41 4.28
N LEU A 265 10.10 16.24 4.94
CA LEU A 265 10.59 15.98 6.30
C LEU A 265 9.70 16.58 7.40
N SER A 266 8.69 17.36 7.03
CA SER A 266 7.70 17.91 7.97
C SER A 266 6.33 18.06 7.29
N PRO A 267 5.74 16.95 6.80
CA PRO A 267 4.46 17.00 6.15
C PRO A 267 3.33 17.22 7.16
N LYS A 268 2.17 17.70 6.69
CA LYS A 268 0.95 17.73 7.51
C LYS A 268 0.44 16.31 7.80
N ARG A 269 0.61 15.41 6.83
CA ARG A 269 0.29 13.98 6.86
C ARG A 269 1.40 13.22 6.14
N GLY A 270 2.03 12.28 6.81
CA GLY A 270 3.08 11.42 6.25
C GLY A 270 2.52 10.45 5.20
N ILE A 271 3.37 9.89 4.33
CA ILE A 271 2.89 9.03 3.24
C ILE A 271 2.11 7.80 3.73
N MET A 272 2.50 7.22 4.86
CA MET A 272 1.80 6.06 5.45
C MET A 272 0.42 6.42 6.02
N GLU A 273 0.13 7.69 6.28
CA GLU A 273 -1.21 8.12 6.73
C GLU A 273 -2.24 8.16 5.59
N TYR A 274 -1.80 7.98 4.34
CA TYR A 274 -2.68 7.77 3.19
C TYR A 274 -3.01 6.28 2.98
N CYS A 275 -2.53 5.40 3.86
CA CYS A 275 -2.90 3.99 3.86
C CYS A 275 -4.35 3.86 4.31
N TYR A 276 -5.23 3.57 3.36
CA TYR A 276 -6.64 3.28 3.61
C TYR A 276 -7.06 2.13 2.72
N ASP A 277 -7.73 1.15 3.31
CA ASP A 277 -8.25 -0.01 2.61
C ASP A 277 -9.77 0.17 2.36
N PRO A 278 -10.18 0.57 1.14
CA PRO A 278 -11.59 0.72 0.81
C PRO A 278 -12.34 -0.62 0.72
N PHE A 279 -11.63 -1.75 0.67
CA PHE A 279 -12.19 -3.09 0.51
C PHE A 279 -11.84 -3.98 1.71
N TYR A 280 -11.68 -3.37 2.89
CA TYR A 280 -11.31 -4.08 4.11
C TYR A 280 -12.29 -5.21 4.43
N GLU A 281 -11.72 -6.37 4.72
CA GLU A 281 -12.39 -7.53 5.26
C GLU A 281 -11.63 -7.96 6.52
N GLU A 282 -12.35 -8.38 7.56
CA GLU A 282 -11.74 -8.76 8.84
C GLU A 282 -10.90 -10.04 8.72
N GLU A 283 -11.40 -11.03 7.97
CA GLU A 283 -10.72 -12.30 7.70
C GLU A 283 -10.65 -12.51 6.16
N PRO A 284 -9.78 -11.76 5.46
CA PRO A 284 -9.66 -11.91 4.02
C PRO A 284 -8.98 -13.25 3.69
N GLU A 285 -9.42 -13.91 2.62
CA GLU A 285 -8.73 -15.13 2.12
C GLU A 285 -7.29 -14.83 1.70
N PHE A 286 -7.07 -13.63 1.13
CA PHE A 286 -5.76 -13.09 0.78
C PHE A 286 -5.63 -11.66 1.29
N HIS A 287 -4.62 -11.39 2.11
CA HIS A 287 -4.32 -10.03 2.54
C HIS A 287 -3.99 -9.13 1.33
N PRO A 288 -4.38 -7.85 1.35
CA PRO A 288 -3.96 -6.90 0.34
C PRO A 288 -2.45 -6.63 0.43
N MET A 289 -1.88 -6.09 -0.65
CA MET A 289 -0.51 -5.58 -0.62
C MET A 289 -0.49 -4.23 0.07
N TYR A 290 0.03 -4.20 1.29
CA TYR A 290 0.04 -3.00 2.12
C TYR A 290 1.02 -1.94 1.60
N LEU A 291 0.75 -0.68 1.95
CA LEU A 291 1.57 0.46 1.52
C LEU A 291 3.02 0.38 2.06
N TYR A 292 3.23 -0.18 3.25
CA TYR A 292 4.57 -0.36 3.84
C TYR A 292 5.41 -1.40 3.07
N GLN A 293 4.76 -2.39 2.44
CA GLN A 293 5.46 -3.37 1.58
C GLN A 293 5.91 -2.72 0.26
N GLN A 294 5.22 -1.67 -0.17
CA GLN A 294 5.50 -0.92 -1.40
C GLN A 294 6.53 0.19 -1.19
N ILE A 295 6.55 0.85 -0.03
CA ILE A 295 7.45 1.97 0.28
C ILE A 295 8.27 1.65 1.53
N ARG A 296 9.55 1.35 1.35
CA ARG A 296 10.44 0.99 2.47
C ARG A 296 11.90 1.26 2.20
N VAL A 297 12.68 1.31 3.27
CA VAL A 297 14.15 1.42 3.20
C VAL A 297 14.77 0.02 3.16
N ILE A 298 15.55 -0.25 2.12
CA ILE A 298 16.24 -1.54 1.93
C ILE A 298 17.76 -1.34 1.99
N TYR A 299 18.51 -2.43 2.00
CA TYR A 299 19.96 -2.32 1.89
C TYR A 299 20.41 -2.07 0.44
N ASP A 300 20.04 -2.91 -0.51
CA ASP A 300 20.55 -2.88 -1.88
C ASP A 300 19.49 -3.36 -2.87
N SER A 301 19.22 -2.58 -3.92
CA SER A 301 18.20 -2.91 -4.92
C SER A 301 18.50 -4.16 -5.75
N TYR A 302 19.75 -4.65 -5.70
CA TYR A 302 20.23 -5.77 -6.52
C TYR A 302 20.71 -6.97 -5.69
N ASP A 303 20.36 -7.03 -4.41
CA ASP A 303 20.68 -8.19 -3.60
C ASP A 303 19.55 -9.23 -3.59
N MET A 304 19.94 -10.45 -3.22
CA MET A 304 19.04 -11.60 -3.23
C MET A 304 17.82 -11.38 -2.32
N VAL A 305 17.97 -10.69 -1.19
CA VAL A 305 16.85 -10.41 -0.28
C VAL A 305 15.82 -9.55 -1.00
N THR A 306 16.25 -8.48 -1.65
CA THR A 306 15.37 -7.60 -2.41
C THR A 306 14.73 -8.33 -3.59
N ASP A 307 15.47 -9.17 -4.31
CA ASP A 307 14.92 -9.98 -5.40
C ASP A 307 13.78 -10.89 -4.90
N TYR A 308 13.96 -11.57 -3.76
CA TYR A 308 12.91 -12.38 -3.16
C TYR A 308 11.71 -11.54 -2.73
N LEU A 309 11.91 -10.39 -2.09
CA LEU A 309 10.81 -9.50 -1.69
C LEU A 309 10.00 -9.01 -2.90
N VAL A 310 10.68 -8.65 -4.00
CA VAL A 310 10.03 -8.27 -5.26
C VAL A 310 9.28 -9.46 -5.88
N ASN A 311 9.85 -10.66 -5.84
CA ASN A 311 9.19 -11.87 -6.34
C ASN A 311 7.94 -12.24 -5.52
N CYS A 312 8.03 -12.15 -4.18
CA CYS A 312 6.89 -12.30 -3.28
C CYS A 312 5.79 -11.31 -3.65
N TYR A 313 6.16 -10.02 -3.74
CA TYR A 313 5.22 -8.96 -4.09
C TYR A 313 4.52 -9.24 -5.43
N ASN A 314 5.29 -9.57 -6.46
CA ASN A 314 4.78 -9.85 -7.81
C ASN A 314 3.91 -11.11 -7.87
N SER A 315 4.14 -12.08 -6.99
CA SER A 315 3.31 -13.27 -6.89
C SER A 315 1.99 -12.94 -6.20
N HIS A 316 2.03 -12.30 -5.03
CA HIS A 316 0.85 -11.99 -4.23
C HIS A 316 -0.04 -10.93 -4.88
N SER A 317 0.53 -9.88 -5.47
CA SER A 317 -0.23 -8.82 -6.18
C SER A 317 -1.05 -9.30 -7.38
N ARG A 318 -0.87 -10.55 -7.82
CA ARG A 318 -1.73 -11.18 -8.85
C ARG A 318 -2.98 -11.83 -8.26
N GLU A 319 -2.89 -12.25 -7.00
CA GLU A 319 -3.95 -12.92 -6.26
C GLU A 319 -4.81 -11.93 -5.44
N THR A 320 -4.29 -10.72 -5.19
CA THR A 320 -4.94 -9.66 -4.40
C THR A 320 -4.81 -8.28 -5.05
N TYR A 321 -5.15 -7.21 -4.31
CA TYR A 321 -5.05 -5.81 -4.72
C TYR A 321 -4.01 -5.03 -3.90
N ASP A 322 -3.58 -3.88 -4.44
CA ASP A 322 -2.64 -2.98 -3.77
C ASP A 322 -3.39 -1.91 -2.96
N ILE A 323 -3.01 -1.72 -1.70
CA ILE A 323 -3.38 -0.51 -0.94
C ILE A 323 -2.49 0.63 -1.44
N ILE A 324 -3.11 1.56 -2.16
CA ILE A 324 -2.46 2.76 -2.68
C ILE A 324 -2.82 3.98 -1.83
N PRO A 325 -2.06 5.08 -1.91
CA PRO A 325 -2.39 6.31 -1.19
C PRO A 325 -3.78 6.84 -1.55
N VAL A 326 -4.59 7.07 -0.53
CA VAL A 326 -5.96 7.56 -0.62
C VAL A 326 -6.16 8.72 0.35
N THR A 327 -6.80 9.79 -0.12
CA THR A 327 -7.33 10.82 0.79
C THR A 327 -8.70 10.38 1.29
N THR A 328 -8.93 10.48 2.59
CA THR A 328 -10.24 10.20 3.20
C THR A 328 -10.78 11.38 4.02
N LEU A 329 -12.11 11.43 4.16
CA LEU A 329 -12.84 12.31 5.06
C LEU A 329 -13.97 11.52 5.73
N ALA A 330 -13.94 11.43 7.06
CA ALA A 330 -15.07 10.92 7.84
C ALA A 330 -16.10 12.04 8.03
N LEU A 331 -17.37 11.74 7.77
CA LEU A 331 -18.47 12.69 7.93
C LEU A 331 -19.17 12.51 9.27
N SER A 332 -19.61 13.63 9.83
CA SER A 332 -20.47 13.72 10.99
C SER A 332 -21.50 14.83 10.80
N PRO A 333 -22.54 14.91 11.67
CA PRO A 333 -23.48 16.03 11.66
C PRO A 333 -22.80 17.40 11.90
N GLU A 334 -21.58 17.41 12.45
CA GLU A 334 -20.77 18.59 12.73
C GLU A 334 -19.71 18.87 11.65
N THR A 335 -19.62 18.08 10.58
CA THR A 335 -18.62 18.28 9.51
C THR A 335 -18.64 19.74 9.05
N GLY A 336 -17.45 20.36 9.04
CA GLY A 336 -17.29 21.79 8.75
C GLY A 336 -16.79 22.11 7.34
N GLU A 337 -16.27 21.11 6.62
CA GLU A 337 -15.60 21.31 5.34
C GLU A 337 -15.94 20.20 4.33
N LEU A 338 -15.89 20.56 3.04
CA LEU A 338 -16.00 19.61 1.94
C LEU A 338 -14.73 18.78 1.80
N PHE A 339 -14.88 17.58 1.23
CA PHE A 339 -13.74 16.74 0.86
C PHE A 339 -12.74 17.54 0.00
N ARG A 340 -11.47 17.49 0.40
CA ARG A 340 -10.36 18.13 -0.33
C ARG A 340 -9.23 17.14 -0.43
N MET A 341 -8.82 16.89 -1.66
CA MET A 341 -7.65 16.08 -1.98
C MET A 341 -6.43 17.01 -2.08
N ASP A 342 -5.37 16.68 -1.36
CA ASP A 342 -4.08 17.36 -1.53
C ASP A 342 -3.23 16.69 -2.62
N ASP A 343 -2.04 17.24 -2.87
CA ASP A 343 -1.10 16.75 -3.89
C ASP A 343 0.17 16.12 -3.27
N TYR A 344 0.14 15.83 -1.96
CA TYR A 344 1.34 15.38 -1.25
C TYR A 344 1.87 14.04 -1.79
N PRO A 345 1.04 12.99 -1.96
CA PRO A 345 1.52 11.72 -2.52
C PRO A 345 2.13 11.90 -3.92
N GLU A 346 1.50 12.64 -4.83
CA GLU A 346 2.01 12.88 -6.19
C GLU A 346 3.36 13.59 -6.17
N ARG A 347 3.53 14.62 -5.33
CA ARG A 347 4.83 15.31 -5.17
C ARG A 347 5.88 14.39 -4.57
N PHE A 348 5.50 13.59 -3.57
CA PHE A 348 6.39 12.63 -2.92
C PHE A 348 6.92 11.61 -3.93
N PHE A 349 6.06 10.98 -4.74
CA PHE A 349 6.49 9.96 -5.71
C PHE A 349 7.34 10.54 -6.83
N LYS A 350 6.96 11.73 -7.35
CA LYS A 350 7.78 12.41 -8.36
C LYS A 350 9.20 12.69 -7.86
N TRP A 351 9.32 13.08 -6.59
CA TRP A 351 10.63 13.27 -5.97
C TRP A 351 11.33 11.93 -5.68
N ALA A 352 10.61 10.94 -5.17
CA ALA A 352 11.15 9.63 -4.83
C ALA A 352 11.70 8.91 -6.06
N ASP A 353 10.99 8.96 -7.21
CA ASP A 353 11.48 8.44 -8.48
C ASP A 353 12.83 9.05 -8.85
N LYS A 354 12.96 10.38 -8.76
CA LYS A 354 14.21 11.07 -9.04
C LYS A 354 15.31 10.69 -8.05
N PHE A 355 14.98 10.64 -6.76
CA PHE A 355 15.94 10.39 -5.70
C PHE A 355 16.46 8.95 -5.74
N ILE A 356 15.57 7.97 -5.86
CA ILE A 356 15.89 6.53 -5.94
C ILE A 356 16.78 6.26 -7.16
N ASN A 357 16.45 6.81 -8.33
CA ASN A 357 17.28 6.68 -9.53
C ASN A 357 18.71 7.25 -9.37
N ILE A 358 18.95 8.16 -8.42
CA ILE A 358 20.29 8.68 -8.14
C ILE A 358 21.08 7.74 -7.21
N ILE A 359 20.42 6.98 -6.34
CA ILE A 359 21.07 6.18 -5.29
C ILE A 359 21.16 4.68 -5.58
N ILE A 360 20.55 4.23 -6.67
CA ILE A 360 20.66 2.86 -7.20
C ILE A 360 22.01 2.64 -7.90
#